data_AF-A0A067G1B5-F1
#
_entry.id   AF-A0A067G1B5-F1
#
_cell.length_a   1.000
_cell.length_b   1.000
_cell.length_c   1.000
_cell.angle_alpha   90.00
_cell.angle_beta   90.00
_cell.angle_gamma   90.00
#
_symmetry.space_group_name_H-M   'P 1'
#
loop_
_entity.id
_entity.type
_entity.pdbx_description
1 polymer ?
#
loop_
_entity_poly.entity_id
_entity_poly.type
_entity_poly.pdbx_seq_one_letter_code
_entity_poly.pdbx_strand_id
1 'polypeptide(L)'
;MIVETQKRIKLKTPDELLEVLKDRCFMRQEGWWSYEFCYQNKLRQLHLEDDKVVQEFILGVYDAEATAAFNQNLSDISTLKDPRSKDASQRYHAHQYTNGTLCDLTNQPRETEVRFVCSEPRAMISSITELSTCKYALTIQCPMLCKHPLFQEERPVWHTIDCNVLPNDYKATKVEEDKVESKQILMVTGDKEYPSSYQTEE
;
A
#
# COMPACT_ATOMS: atom_id res chain seq x y z
N MET A 1 -8.42 -46.12 12.16
CA MET A 1 -7.18 -45.33 12.07
C MET A 1 -7.23 -44.55 10.76
N ILE A 2 -7.59 -43.27 10.80
CA ILE A 2 -7.49 -42.37 9.65
C ILE A 2 -6.56 -41.25 10.12
N VAL A 3 -5.30 -41.33 9.73
CA VAL A 3 -4.32 -40.26 9.94
C VAL A 3 -4.22 -39.54 8.61
N GLU A 4 -5.19 -38.68 8.31
CA GLU A 4 -5.00 -37.67 7.28
C GLU A 4 -4.20 -36.54 7.93
N THR A 5 -2.89 -36.67 7.86
CA THR A 5 -1.97 -35.57 8.14
C THR A 5 -2.32 -34.41 7.22
N GLN A 6 -3.04 -33.42 7.76
CA GLN A 6 -3.08 -32.08 7.20
C GLN A 6 -1.63 -31.60 7.10
N LYS A 7 -1.03 -31.70 5.91
CA LYS A 7 0.20 -30.98 5.59
C LYS A 7 -0.13 -29.51 5.77
N ARG A 8 0.30 -28.91 6.89
CA ARG A 8 0.33 -27.46 7.05
C ARG A 8 1.11 -26.91 5.85
N ILE A 9 0.40 -26.33 4.89
CA ILE A 9 1.02 -25.62 3.78
C ILE A 9 1.76 -24.46 4.44
N LYS A 10 3.08 -24.53 4.49
CA LYS A 10 3.91 -23.40 4.91
C LYS A 10 3.78 -22.35 3.81
N LEU A 11 3.02 -21.30 4.08
CA LEU A 11 2.97 -20.13 3.21
C LEU A 11 4.35 -19.47 3.20
N LYS A 12 4.81 -19.10 2.01
CA LYS A 12 6.05 -18.34 1.87
C LYS A 12 5.89 -16.94 2.44
N THR A 13 6.93 -16.39 3.05
CA THR A 13 6.91 -14.98 3.48
C THR A 13 6.92 -14.04 2.26
N PRO A 14 6.54 -12.76 2.41
CA PRO A 14 6.65 -11.79 1.33
C PRO A 14 8.08 -11.69 0.79
N ASP A 15 9.09 -11.67 1.66
CA ASP A 15 10.50 -11.61 1.25
C ASP A 15 10.93 -12.87 0.46
N GLU A 16 10.48 -14.06 0.88
CA GLU A 16 10.73 -15.32 0.13
C GLU A 16 10.07 -15.33 -1.27
N LEU A 17 8.94 -14.64 -1.43
CA LEU A 17 8.28 -14.49 -2.73
C LEU A 17 9.02 -13.49 -3.64
N LEU A 18 9.61 -12.46 -3.04
CA LEU A 18 10.32 -11.39 -3.73
C LEU A 18 11.78 -11.76 -4.07
N GLU A 19 12.35 -12.84 -3.55
CA GLU A 19 13.71 -13.29 -3.89
C GLU A 19 13.96 -13.43 -5.40
N VAL A 20 12.92 -13.71 -6.20
CA VAL A 20 13.02 -13.77 -7.68
C VAL A 20 13.35 -12.42 -8.32
N LEU A 21 13.28 -11.32 -7.55
CA LEU A 21 13.67 -9.99 -7.97
C LEU A 21 15.15 -9.68 -7.71
N LYS A 22 15.87 -10.57 -7.01
CA LYS A 22 17.31 -10.38 -6.77
C LYS A 22 18.06 -10.22 -8.08
N ASP A 23 19.00 -9.27 -8.10
CA ASP A 23 19.78 -8.87 -9.27
C ASP A 23 18.95 -8.32 -10.46
N ARG A 24 17.66 -8.01 -10.25
CA ARG A 24 16.82 -7.36 -11.25
C ARG A 24 16.65 -5.88 -10.95
N CYS A 25 16.71 -5.09 -12.01
CA CYS A 25 16.42 -3.67 -11.99
C CYS A 25 15.20 -3.34 -12.85
N PHE A 26 14.46 -2.32 -12.43
CA PHE A 26 13.26 -1.83 -13.09
C PHE A 26 13.46 -0.36 -13.43
N MET A 27 13.09 0.00 -14.65
CA MET A 27 13.19 1.37 -15.15
C MET A 27 11.82 1.97 -15.37
N ARG A 28 11.66 3.25 -15.05
CA ARG A 28 10.48 4.05 -15.39
C ARG A 28 10.87 5.47 -15.70
N GLN A 29 10.40 6.00 -16.82
CA GLN A 29 10.56 7.40 -17.18
C GLN A 29 9.30 8.19 -16.80
N GLU A 30 9.46 9.31 -16.11
CA GLU A 30 8.41 10.30 -15.86
C GLU A 30 8.92 11.70 -16.23
N GLY A 31 8.55 12.14 -17.43
CA GLY A 31 8.98 13.43 -17.97
C GLY A 31 10.50 13.51 -18.12
N TRP A 32 11.10 14.48 -17.42
CA TRP A 32 12.55 14.76 -17.42
C TRP A 32 13.37 13.66 -16.72
N TRP A 33 12.78 12.96 -15.76
CA TRP A 33 13.50 12.00 -14.92
C TRP A 33 13.23 10.55 -15.34
N SER A 34 14.27 9.74 -15.26
CA SER A 34 14.22 8.29 -15.29
C SER A 34 14.57 7.73 -13.93
N TYR A 35 13.85 6.71 -13.49
CA TYR A 35 14.05 6.07 -12.20
C TYR A 35 14.47 4.61 -12.39
N GLU A 36 15.59 4.25 -11.78
CA GLU A 36 16.12 2.88 -11.76
C GLU A 36 16.00 2.30 -10.35
N PHE A 37 15.17 1.28 -10.20
CA PHE A 37 15.03 0.54 -8.95
C PHE A 37 15.66 -0.84 -9.07
N CYS A 38 16.69 -1.14 -8.27
CA CYS A 38 17.26 -2.47 -8.18
C CYS A 38 16.94 -3.09 -6.81
N TYR A 39 16.29 -4.27 -6.81
CA TYR A 39 15.81 -4.91 -5.59
C TYR A 39 16.95 -5.22 -4.61
N GLN A 40 16.78 -4.80 -3.35
CA GLN A 40 17.77 -4.91 -2.27
C GLN A 40 19.15 -4.30 -2.59
N ASN A 41 19.19 -3.32 -3.49
CA ASN A 41 20.39 -2.58 -3.83
C ASN A 41 20.15 -1.08 -3.63
N LYS A 42 19.67 -0.37 -4.66
CA LYS A 42 19.46 1.08 -4.60
C LYS A 42 18.37 1.55 -5.54
N LEU A 43 17.84 2.73 -5.25
CA LEU A 43 16.97 3.50 -6.13
C LEU A 43 17.74 4.73 -6.64
N ARG A 44 17.75 4.93 -7.95
CA ARG A 44 18.39 6.08 -8.61
C ARG A 44 17.35 6.89 -9.37
N GLN A 45 17.55 8.20 -9.39
CA GLN A 45 16.95 9.15 -10.31
C GLN A 45 18.03 9.63 -11.28
N LEU A 46 17.73 9.60 -12.58
CA LEU A 46 18.68 9.80 -13.66
C LEU A 46 18.06 10.73 -14.70
N HIS A 47 18.84 11.67 -15.21
CA HIS A 47 18.52 12.36 -16.46
C HIS A 47 19.48 11.87 -17.56
N LEU A 48 18.92 11.53 -18.72
CA LEU A 48 19.63 10.95 -19.85
C LEU A 48 19.55 11.91 -21.04
N GLU A 49 20.68 12.23 -21.64
CA GLU A 49 20.79 12.90 -22.95
C GLU A 49 21.59 11.97 -23.89
N ASP A 50 21.04 11.66 -25.07
CA ASP A 50 21.65 10.71 -26.04
C ASP A 50 22.13 9.39 -25.39
N ASP A 51 21.28 8.80 -24.55
CA ASP A 51 21.55 7.59 -23.76
C ASP A 51 22.72 7.69 -22.76
N LYS A 52 23.21 8.91 -22.48
CA LYS A 52 24.24 9.18 -21.47
C LYS A 52 23.65 9.80 -20.22
N VAL A 53 24.04 9.28 -19.07
CA VAL A 53 23.66 9.85 -17.77
C VAL A 53 24.36 11.18 -17.60
N VAL A 54 23.61 12.27 -17.64
CA VAL A 54 24.11 13.63 -17.41
C VAL A 54 23.87 14.11 -15.98
N GLN A 55 22.86 13.57 -15.31
CA GLN A 55 22.57 13.85 -13.90
C GLN A 55 22.10 12.60 -13.18
N GLU A 56 22.57 12.42 -11.95
CA GLU A 56 22.24 11.27 -11.10
C GLU A 56 22.02 11.70 -9.65
N PHE A 57 20.97 11.15 -9.03
CA PHE A 57 20.75 11.17 -7.60
C PHE A 57 20.39 9.77 -7.09
N ILE A 58 20.94 9.37 -5.95
CA ILE A 58 20.53 8.17 -5.23
C ILE A 58 19.38 8.57 -4.31
N LEU A 59 18.21 7.97 -4.49
CA LEU A 59 17.02 8.23 -3.65
C LEU A 59 16.97 7.32 -2.41
N GLY A 60 17.92 6.39 -2.31
CA GLY A 60 18.16 5.55 -1.15
C GLY A 60 18.87 4.26 -1.52
N VAL A 61 19.51 3.65 -0.55
CA VAL A 61 20.16 2.33 -0.59
C VAL A 61 19.40 1.42 0.37
N TYR A 62 19.24 0.14 0.00
CA TYR A 62 18.46 -0.80 0.80
C TYR A 62 19.00 -0.90 2.23
N ASP A 63 18.11 -0.69 3.20
CA ASP A 63 18.42 -0.72 4.62
C ASP A 63 17.67 -1.87 5.29
N ALA A 64 18.37 -2.97 5.52
CA ALA A 64 17.79 -4.19 6.10
C ALA A 64 17.34 -3.97 7.55
N GLU A 65 18.07 -3.18 8.33
CA GLU A 65 17.75 -2.91 9.73
C GLU A 65 16.53 -2.00 9.84
N ALA A 66 16.48 -0.90 9.07
CA ALA A 66 15.32 -0.02 9.02
C ALA A 66 14.09 -0.75 8.46
N THR A 67 14.27 -1.62 7.45
CA THR A 67 13.19 -2.46 6.93
C THR A 67 12.64 -3.41 7.99
N ALA A 68 13.52 -4.10 8.73
CA ALA A 68 13.12 -5.01 9.79
C ALA A 68 12.41 -4.25 10.93
N ALA A 69 12.94 -3.10 11.34
CA ALA A 69 12.33 -2.26 12.38
C ALA A 69 10.94 -1.74 11.97
N PHE A 70 10.81 -1.28 10.72
CA PHE A 70 9.53 -0.84 10.15
C PHE A 70 8.50 -1.97 10.16
N ASN A 71 8.89 -3.15 9.67
CA ASN A 71 8.02 -4.32 9.57
C ASN A 71 7.73 -5.00 10.93
N GLN A 72 8.57 -4.80 11.96
CA GLN A 72 8.32 -5.29 13.32
C GLN A 72 7.34 -4.40 14.09
N ASN A 73 7.41 -3.08 13.89
CA ASN A 73 6.51 -2.13 14.55
C ASN A 73 5.08 -2.19 13.98
N LEU A 74 4.93 -2.74 12.78
CA LEU A 74 3.65 -3.05 12.16
C LEU A 74 3.25 -4.46 12.59
N SER A 75 2.46 -4.56 13.67
CA SER A 75 2.14 -5.82 14.35
C SER A 75 1.40 -6.86 13.51
N ASP A 76 1.02 -6.54 12.29
CA ASP A 76 0.67 -7.50 11.27
C ASP A 76 1.12 -6.94 9.92
N ILE A 77 1.80 -7.75 9.12
CA ILE A 77 2.07 -7.53 7.66
C ILE A 77 0.74 -7.41 6.85
N SER A 78 -0.39 -7.33 7.55
CA SER A 78 -1.73 -7.10 7.05
C SER A 78 -2.17 -5.68 7.44
N THR A 79 -2.39 -4.80 6.44
CA THR A 79 -3.22 -3.57 6.45
C THR A 79 -2.52 -2.21 6.29
N LEU A 80 -1.29 -2.11 5.77
CA LEU A 80 -0.93 -0.81 5.20
C LEU A 80 -1.69 -0.64 3.88
N LYS A 81 -2.82 0.07 3.98
CA LYS A 81 -3.54 0.66 2.85
C LYS A 81 -2.79 1.93 2.52
N ASP A 82 -2.40 2.12 1.27
CA ASP A 82 -1.94 3.43 0.84
C ASP A 82 -3.14 4.39 0.91
N PRO A 83 -3.10 5.47 1.73
CA PRO A 83 -4.20 6.43 1.79
C PRO A 83 -4.50 7.08 0.44
N ARG A 84 -3.56 6.99 -0.52
CA ARG A 84 -3.67 7.54 -1.87
C ARG A 84 -4.02 6.47 -2.92
N SER A 85 -4.09 5.19 -2.54
CA SER A 85 -4.57 4.14 -3.44
C SER A 85 -6.06 4.30 -3.70
N LYS A 86 -6.45 4.19 -4.97
CA LYS A 86 -7.88 4.12 -5.37
C LYS A 86 -8.54 2.83 -4.90
N ASP A 87 -7.73 1.81 -4.62
CA ASP A 87 -8.19 0.52 -4.13
C ASP A 87 -7.86 0.41 -2.65
N ALA A 88 -8.89 0.64 -1.83
CA ALA A 88 -8.82 0.54 -0.38
C ALA A 88 -8.59 -0.91 0.11
N SER A 89 -8.61 -1.92 -0.75
CA SER A 89 -8.34 -3.32 -0.39
C SER A 89 -6.87 -3.73 -0.65
N GLN A 90 -6.13 -2.96 -1.45
CA GLN A 90 -4.78 -3.34 -1.87
C GLN A 90 -3.77 -3.14 -0.73
N ARG A 91 -3.15 -4.25 -0.33
CA ARG A 91 -2.12 -4.31 0.73
C ARG A 91 -0.73 -4.34 0.10
N TYR A 92 0.27 -3.81 0.79
CA TYR A 92 1.67 -3.80 0.33
C TYR A 92 2.67 -4.30 1.38
N HIS A 93 3.81 -4.77 0.90
CA HIS A 93 5.00 -5.09 1.70
C HIS A 93 6.00 -3.96 1.54
N ALA A 94 6.61 -3.51 2.62
CA ALA A 94 7.47 -2.31 2.60
C ALA A 94 8.94 -2.67 2.81
N HIS A 95 9.80 -2.06 2.00
CA HIS A 95 11.25 -1.99 2.23
C HIS A 95 11.67 -0.53 2.36
N GLN A 96 12.58 -0.26 3.30
CA GLN A 96 13.13 1.06 3.53
C GLN A 96 14.48 1.21 2.81
N TYR A 97 14.63 2.32 2.09
CA TYR A 97 15.85 2.70 1.39
C TYR A 97 16.33 4.04 1.92
N THR A 98 17.44 4.04 2.64
CA THR A 98 17.97 5.21 3.37
C THR A 98 19.30 5.65 2.79
N ASN A 99 19.93 6.69 3.36
CA ASN A 99 21.30 7.10 3.01
C ASN A 99 21.52 7.40 1.51
N GLY A 100 20.53 8.03 0.87
CA GLY A 100 20.66 8.53 -0.50
C GLY A 100 21.56 9.77 -0.62
N THR A 101 21.65 10.32 -1.83
CA THR A 101 22.40 11.56 -2.08
C THR A 101 21.85 12.68 -1.21
N LEU A 102 22.74 13.49 -0.64
CA LEU A 102 22.40 14.62 0.23
C LEU A 102 21.46 15.60 -0.50
N CYS A 103 20.33 15.90 0.14
CA CYS A 103 19.37 16.88 -0.36
C CYS A 103 19.93 18.29 -0.17
N ASP A 104 19.96 19.08 -1.23
CA ASP A 104 20.37 20.49 -1.22
C ASP A 104 19.42 21.38 -0.42
N LEU A 105 18.12 21.05 -0.42
CA LEU A 105 17.08 21.84 0.25
C LEU A 105 16.99 21.56 1.76
N THR A 106 17.12 20.30 2.18
CA THR A 106 16.93 19.89 3.59
C THR A 106 18.24 19.55 4.29
N ASN A 107 19.33 19.41 3.53
CA ASN A 107 20.63 18.93 4.01
C ASN A 107 20.56 17.56 4.70
N GLN A 108 19.54 16.76 4.39
CA GLN A 108 19.38 15.39 4.85
C GLN A 108 19.56 14.41 3.67
N PRO A 109 20.04 13.17 3.91
CA PRO A 109 20.07 12.15 2.87
C PRO A 109 18.66 11.89 2.33
N ARG A 110 18.53 11.72 1.01
CA ARG A 110 17.28 11.26 0.40
C ARG A 110 16.93 9.87 0.90
N GLU A 111 15.64 9.61 1.09
CA GLU A 111 15.13 8.31 1.52
C GLU A 111 13.85 7.93 0.75
N THR A 112 13.61 6.63 0.62
CA THR A 112 12.47 6.09 -0.11
C THR A 112 11.86 4.90 0.61
N GLU A 113 10.54 4.91 0.77
CA GLU A 113 9.76 3.72 1.08
C GLU A 113 9.35 3.01 -0.22
N VAL A 114 9.82 1.77 -0.41
CA VAL A 114 9.45 0.95 -1.55
C VAL A 114 8.34 -0.01 -1.17
N ARG A 115 7.18 0.13 -1.82
CA ARG A 115 5.94 -0.62 -1.59
C ARG A 115 5.77 -1.68 -2.66
N PHE A 116 5.74 -2.95 -2.28
CA PHE A 116 5.46 -4.06 -3.19
C PHE A 116 3.99 -4.46 -3.08
N VAL A 117 3.26 -4.39 -4.19
CA VAL A 117 1.83 -4.77 -4.27
C VAL A 117 1.65 -5.98 -5.19
N CYS A 118 0.64 -6.81 -4.92
CA CYS A 118 0.21 -7.84 -5.87
C CYS A 118 -0.39 -7.18 -7.10
N SER A 119 0.12 -7.54 -8.29
CA SER A 119 -0.50 -7.19 -9.57
C SER A 119 0.11 -8.03 -10.70
N GLU A 120 -0.71 -8.43 -11.66
CA GLU A 120 -0.35 -9.25 -12.83
C GLU A 120 -0.30 -8.39 -14.12
N PRO A 121 0.46 -8.79 -15.18
CA PRO A 121 1.17 -10.05 -15.35
C PRO A 121 2.69 -9.99 -15.06
N ARG A 122 3.28 -8.80 -14.91
CA ARG A 122 4.74 -8.65 -14.78
C ARG A 122 5.12 -7.66 -13.69
N ALA A 123 6.32 -7.84 -13.15
CA ALA A 123 6.87 -6.89 -12.19
C ALA A 123 7.30 -5.58 -12.86
N MET A 124 6.92 -4.43 -12.31
CA MET A 124 7.27 -3.10 -12.81
C MET A 124 7.03 -1.99 -11.78
N ILE A 125 7.68 -0.84 -11.97
CA ILE A 125 7.39 0.38 -11.20
C ILE A 125 6.03 0.94 -11.65
N SER A 126 5.04 0.95 -10.76
CA SER A 126 3.69 1.48 -11.03
C SER A 126 3.56 2.96 -10.73
N SER A 127 4.29 3.46 -9.74
CA SER A 127 4.33 4.89 -9.40
C SER A 127 5.58 5.24 -8.61
N ILE A 128 6.00 6.50 -8.73
CA ILE A 128 6.92 7.15 -7.82
C ILE A 128 6.32 8.50 -7.42
N THR A 129 6.44 8.86 -6.16
CA THR A 129 5.89 10.14 -5.67
C THR A 129 6.77 10.68 -4.57
N GLU A 130 7.10 11.96 -4.64
CA GLU A 130 7.74 12.68 -3.55
C GLU A 130 6.67 13.06 -2.51
N LEU A 131 6.71 12.40 -1.34
CA LEU A 131 5.72 12.61 -0.28
C LEU A 131 5.95 13.96 0.43
N SER A 132 7.22 14.33 0.56
CA SER A 132 7.73 15.60 1.07
C SER A 132 9.15 15.78 0.53
N THR A 133 9.72 16.97 0.64
CA THR A 133 11.03 17.29 0.07
C THR A 133 12.08 16.21 0.38
N CYS A 134 12.61 15.58 -0.67
CA CYS A 134 13.62 14.53 -0.63
C CYS A 134 13.22 13.21 0.07
N LYS A 135 11.90 12.98 0.28
CA LYS A 135 11.34 11.73 0.77
C LYS A 135 10.35 11.15 -0.23
N TYR A 136 10.60 9.93 -0.70
CA TYR A 136 9.85 9.34 -1.79
C TYR A 136 9.07 8.10 -1.37
N ALA A 137 8.01 7.79 -2.11
CA ALA A 137 7.34 6.49 -2.10
C ALA A 137 7.35 5.93 -3.51
N LEU A 138 7.88 4.71 -3.67
CA LEU A 138 7.93 3.97 -4.92
C LEU A 138 7.04 2.75 -4.80
N THR A 139 6.12 2.54 -5.75
CA THR A 139 5.31 1.32 -5.77
C THR A 139 5.77 0.39 -6.88
N ILE A 140 6.04 -0.87 -6.53
CA ILE A 140 6.38 -1.95 -7.44
C ILE A 140 5.21 -2.94 -7.47
N GLN A 141 4.64 -3.12 -8.65
CA GLN A 141 3.69 -4.19 -8.92
C GLN A 141 4.45 -5.51 -9.08
N CYS A 142 3.99 -6.59 -8.43
CA CYS A 142 4.66 -7.89 -8.38
C CYS A 142 3.67 -9.06 -8.46
N PRO A 143 3.66 -9.86 -9.54
CA PRO A 143 2.79 -11.04 -9.64
C PRO A 143 3.05 -12.11 -8.56
N MET A 144 4.29 -12.22 -8.09
CA MET A 144 4.69 -13.23 -7.10
C MET A 144 4.00 -13.05 -5.75
N LEU A 145 3.68 -11.81 -5.36
CA LEU A 145 2.99 -11.52 -4.11
C LEU A 145 1.54 -12.00 -4.13
N CYS A 146 0.91 -12.11 -5.30
CA CYS A 146 -0.45 -12.62 -5.46
C CYS A 146 -0.62 -14.08 -5.01
N LYS A 147 0.48 -14.83 -4.87
CA LYS A 147 0.49 -16.19 -4.32
C LYS A 147 0.22 -16.22 -2.82
N HIS A 148 0.35 -15.07 -2.15
CA HIS A 148 0.14 -14.96 -0.72
C HIS A 148 -1.26 -14.37 -0.43
N PRO A 149 -2.10 -15.06 0.38
CA PRO A 149 -3.47 -14.63 0.64
C PRO A 149 -3.61 -13.19 1.15
N LEU A 150 -2.63 -12.69 1.92
CA LEU A 150 -2.66 -11.31 2.44
C LEU A 150 -2.52 -10.21 1.37
N PHE A 151 -2.11 -10.54 0.15
CA PHE A 151 -1.95 -9.54 -0.92
C PHE A 151 -3.00 -9.69 -2.01
N GLN A 152 -3.86 -10.71 -1.93
CA GLN A 152 -5.00 -10.82 -2.84
C GLN A 152 -6.00 -9.73 -2.47
N GLU A 153 -6.40 -8.92 -3.45
CA GLU A 153 -7.44 -7.91 -3.27
C GLU A 153 -8.69 -8.56 -2.66
N GLU A 154 -9.19 -7.98 -1.57
CA GLU A 154 -10.47 -8.38 -1.00
C GLU A 154 -11.53 -7.99 -2.03
N ARG A 155 -11.98 -8.96 -2.82
CA ARG A 155 -13.08 -8.73 -3.75
C ARG A 155 -14.28 -8.23 -2.95
N PRO A 156 -14.87 -7.07 -3.29
CA PRO A 156 -16.03 -6.58 -2.57
C PRO A 156 -17.11 -7.67 -2.63
N VAL A 157 -17.55 -8.12 -1.47
CA VAL A 157 -18.66 -9.07 -1.37
C VAL A 157 -19.90 -8.30 -1.78
N TRP A 158 -20.46 -8.64 -2.93
CA TRP A 158 -21.73 -8.08 -3.35
C TRP A 158 -22.82 -8.71 -2.48
N HIS A 159 -23.57 -7.87 -1.79
CA HIS A 159 -24.79 -8.29 -1.11
C HIS A 159 -25.96 -7.89 -1.98
N THR A 160 -26.74 -8.87 -2.44
CA THR A 160 -27.99 -8.60 -3.14
C THR A 160 -29.00 -8.08 -2.13
N ILE A 161 -29.49 -6.87 -2.37
CA ILE A 161 -30.63 -6.31 -1.64
C ILE A 161 -31.85 -6.48 -2.53
N ASP A 162 -32.76 -7.36 -2.13
CA ASP A 162 -34.04 -7.53 -2.81
C ASP A 162 -34.98 -6.40 -2.40
N CYS A 163 -35.14 -5.43 -3.29
CA CYS A 163 -36.08 -4.33 -3.13
C CYS A 163 -37.46 -4.72 -3.66
N ASN A 164 -38.48 -4.57 -2.84
CA ASN A 164 -39.87 -4.65 -3.29
C ASN A 164 -40.38 -3.23 -3.59
N VAL A 165 -41.05 -3.06 -4.74
CA VAL A 165 -41.77 -1.82 -5.04
C VAL A 165 -42.87 -1.62 -4.00
N LEU A 166 -42.87 -0.44 -3.38
CA LEU A 166 -43.96 -0.04 -2.50
C LEU A 166 -45.20 0.27 -3.34
N PRO A 167 -46.40 -0.12 -2.88
CA PRO A 167 -47.66 0.29 -3.50
C PRO A 167 -47.75 1.82 -3.65
N ASN A 168 -48.40 2.31 -4.72
CA ASN A 168 -48.56 3.75 -4.98
C ASN A 168 -49.32 4.51 -3.87
N ASP A 169 -50.08 3.79 -3.04
CA ASP A 169 -50.84 4.30 -1.90
C ASP A 169 -50.10 4.11 -0.56
N TYR A 170 -48.82 3.72 -0.60
CA TYR A 170 -48.00 3.56 0.60
C TYR A 170 -47.84 4.90 1.32
N LYS A 171 -48.57 5.05 2.43
CA LYS A 171 -48.38 6.15 3.37
C LYS A 171 -47.25 5.76 4.31
N ALA A 172 -46.09 6.39 4.16
CA ALA A 172 -45.03 6.29 5.15
C ALA A 172 -45.63 6.65 6.51
N THR A 173 -45.65 5.69 7.43
CA THR A 173 -46.02 5.97 8.81
C THR A 173 -44.97 6.94 9.32
N LYS A 174 -45.36 8.18 9.61
CA LYS A 174 -44.48 9.08 10.35
C LYS A 174 -44.21 8.37 11.67
N VAL A 175 -43.00 7.86 11.82
CA VAL A 175 -42.50 7.45 13.13
C VAL A 175 -42.57 8.74 13.95
N GLU A 176 -43.43 8.78 14.96
CA GLU A 176 -43.38 9.85 15.94
C GLU A 176 -41.96 9.84 16.49
N GLU A 177 -41.33 11.02 16.54
CA GLU A 177 -40.07 11.21 17.26
C GLU A 177 -40.35 11.02 18.76
N ASP A 178 -40.65 9.78 19.16
CA ASP A 178 -40.37 9.36 20.51
C ASP A 178 -38.88 9.61 20.68
N LYS A 179 -38.57 10.45 21.67
CA LYS A 179 -37.22 10.67 22.19
C LYS A 179 -36.64 9.32 22.58
N VAL A 180 -36.11 8.59 21.60
CA VAL A 180 -35.16 7.52 21.84
C VAL A 180 -33.88 8.25 22.19
N GLU A 181 -33.76 8.51 23.49
CA GLU A 181 -32.51 8.86 24.15
C GLU A 181 -31.39 8.08 23.47
N SER A 182 -30.44 8.83 22.93
CA SER A 182 -29.43 8.42 21.98
C SER A 182 -28.67 7.18 22.46
N LYS A 183 -29.23 6.00 22.23
CA LYS A 183 -28.48 4.76 22.20
C LYS A 183 -27.80 4.75 20.85
N GLN A 184 -26.58 5.25 20.86
CA GLN A 184 -25.58 5.14 19.81
C GLN A 184 -25.76 3.80 19.08
N ILE A 185 -26.08 3.86 17.79
CA ILE A 185 -26.08 2.68 16.93
C ILE A 185 -24.64 2.20 16.91
N LEU A 186 -24.34 1.18 17.70
CA LEU A 186 -23.03 0.57 17.77
C LEU A 186 -22.85 -0.25 16.48
N MET A 187 -22.24 0.37 15.48
CA MET A 187 -21.57 -0.39 14.43
C MET A 187 -20.54 -1.26 15.14
N VAL A 188 -20.71 -2.58 15.15
CA VAL A 188 -19.66 -3.51 15.57
C VAL A 188 -18.61 -3.53 14.48
N THR A 189 -17.84 -2.46 14.39
CA THR A 189 -16.50 -2.48 13.79
C THR A 189 -15.54 -2.65 14.95
N GLY A 190 -14.76 -3.72 14.92
CA GLY A 190 -13.74 -3.99 15.93
C GLY A 190 -12.88 -2.76 16.18
N ASP A 191 -13.02 -2.23 17.39
CA ASP A 191 -12.18 -1.33 18.18
C ASP A 191 -11.19 -0.41 17.42
N LYS A 192 -11.59 0.83 17.17
CA LYS A 192 -11.08 2.05 17.85
C LYS A 192 -11.42 3.31 17.06
N GLU A 193 -12.14 4.20 17.74
CA GLU A 193 -12.53 5.54 17.30
C GLU A 193 -11.33 6.50 17.19
N TYR A 194 -11.34 7.39 16.19
CA TYR A 194 -10.69 8.70 16.29
C TYR A 194 -11.68 9.78 15.85
N PRO A 195 -11.84 10.89 16.60
CA PRO A 195 -12.89 11.85 16.37
C PRO A 195 -12.46 12.87 15.31
N SER A 196 -13.37 13.19 14.38
CA SER A 196 -13.20 14.35 13.49
C SER A 196 -14.21 15.42 13.90
N SER A 197 -13.69 16.43 14.59
CA SER A 197 -14.29 17.75 14.72
C SER A 197 -14.34 18.43 13.35
N TYR A 198 -15.52 18.89 12.92
CA TYR A 198 -15.63 20.05 12.04
C TYR A 198 -16.74 20.95 12.57
N GLN A 199 -16.31 22.07 13.13
CA GLN A 199 -17.11 23.27 13.34
C GLN A 199 -17.26 23.95 11.97
N THR A 200 -18.47 24.36 11.63
CA THR A 200 -18.70 25.37 10.60
C THR A 200 -19.04 26.67 11.31
N GLU A 201 -18.16 27.66 11.11
CA GLU A 201 -18.29 29.04 11.55
C GLU A 201 -19.47 29.74 10.84
N GLU A 202 -20.08 30.69 11.56
CA GLU A 202 -20.97 31.74 11.03
C GLU A 202 -20.15 32.92 10.48
#